data_AF-A0ABD3N3G0-F1
#
_entry.id   AF-A0ABD3N3G0-F1
#
_cell.length_a   1.000
_cell.length_b   1.000
_cell.length_c   1.000
_cell.angle_alpha   90.00
_cell.angle_beta   90.00
_cell.angle_gamma   90.00
#
_symmetry.space_group_name_H-M   'P 1'
#
loop_
_entity.id
_entity.type
_entity.pdbx_description
1 polymer ?
#
loop_
_entity_poly.entity_id
_entity_poly.type
_entity_poly.pdbx_seq_one_letter_code
_entity_poly.pdbx_strand_id
1 'polypeptide(L)' 'MARNPIMGLIWLALLIFLAWPIAAACAGVWLVLMPFEGCFRFVRDITDFLEKIITWPRDCGRAIGDCSTRCPTPF' A
#
# COMPACT_ATOMS: atom_id res chain seq x y z
N MET A 1 19.14 15.92 7.39
CA MET A 1 19.04 15.63 5.94
C MET A 1 20.18 14.67 5.57
N ALA A 2 20.04 13.38 5.91
CA ALA A 2 21.09 12.40 5.67
C ALA A 2 20.91 11.87 4.23
N ARG A 3 21.84 12.26 3.37
CA ARG A 3 21.92 11.95 1.94
C ARG A 3 22.28 10.47 1.74
N ASN A 4 21.33 9.58 2.01
CA ASN A 4 21.49 8.14 1.84
C ASN A 4 20.65 7.67 0.65
N PRO A 5 21.12 7.85 -0.61
CA PRO A 5 20.42 7.37 -1.80
C PRO A 5 20.16 5.84 -1.77
N ILE A 6 20.95 5.13 -0.96
CA ILE A 6 20.81 3.70 -0.67
C ILE A 6 19.45 3.39 -0.03
N MET A 7 18.92 4.28 0.83
CA MET A 7 17.60 4.05 1.41
C MET A 7 16.47 4.28 0.40
N GLY A 8 16.59 5.26 -0.49
CA GLY A 8 15.64 5.40 -1.61
C GLY A 8 15.62 4.17 -2.52
N LEU A 9 16.79 3.57 -2.78
CA LEU A 9 16.92 2.35 -3.57
C LEU A 9 16.31 1.12 -2.86
N ILE A 10 16.51 0.99 -1.55
CA ILE A 10 15.90 -0.07 -0.71
C ILE A 10 14.38 0.06 -0.72
N TRP A 11 13.85 1.28 -0.54
CA TRP A 11 12.42 1.54 -0.61
C TRP A 11 11.83 1.26 -2.00
N LEU A 12 12.57 1.57 -3.08
CA LEU A 12 12.17 1.26 -4.46
C LEU A 12 12.12 -0.25 -4.73
N ALA A 13 13.10 -1.00 -4.21
CA ALA A 13 13.09 -2.46 -4.28
C ALA A 13 11.90 -3.05 -3.50
N LEU A 14 11.62 -2.52 -2.30
CA LEU A 14 10.44 -2.90 -1.49
C LEU A 14 9.13 -2.60 -2.22
N LEU A 15 9.06 -1.46 -2.90
CA LEU A 15 7.87 -1.04 -3.64
C LEU A 15 7.60 -1.98 -4.83
N ILE A 16 8.64 -2.34 -5.60
CA ILE A 16 8.51 -3.24 -6.77
C ILE A 16 8.25 -4.69 -6.35
N PHE A 17 9.01 -5.23 -5.39
CA PHE A 17 8.94 -6.66 -5.06
C PHE A 17 7.83 -7.02 -4.08
N LEU A 18 7.40 -6.08 -3.23
CA LEU A 18 6.47 -6.38 -2.15
C LEU A 18 5.18 -5.56 -2.25
N ALA A 19 5.28 -4.22 -2.30
CA ALA A 19 4.09 -3.37 -2.29
C ALA A 19 3.24 -3.55 -3.56
N TRP A 20 3.88 -3.72 -4.71
CA TRP A 20 3.17 -3.89 -5.98
C TRP A 20 2.39 -5.20 -6.12
N PRO A 21 2.95 -6.40 -5.86
CA PRO A 21 2.18 -7.64 -5.93
C PRO A 21 1.11 -7.74 -4.84
N ILE A 22 1.36 -7.22 -3.64
CA ILE A 22 0.37 -7.22 -2.55
C ILE A 22 -0.81 -6.31 -2.90
N ALA A 23 -0.54 -5.11 -3.41
CA ALA A 23 -1.59 -4.19 -3.86
C ALA A 23 -2.37 -4.77 -5.05
N ALA A 24 -1.71 -5.43 -6.00
CA ALA A 24 -2.37 -6.09 -7.13
C ALA A 24 -3.26 -7.25 -6.70
N ALA A 25 -2.80 -8.10 -5.78
CA ALA A 25 -3.60 -9.20 -5.23
C ALA A 25 -4.79 -8.68 -4.42
N CYS A 26 -4.59 -7.66 -3.58
CA CYS A 26 -5.67 -7.04 -2.81
C CYS A 26 -6.68 -6.33 -3.72
N ALA A 27 -6.25 -5.65 -4.79
CA ALA A 27 -7.14 -5.02 -5.76
C ALA A 27 -8.05 -6.04 -6.47
N GLY A 28 -7.53 -7.24 -6.76
CA GLY A 28 -8.33 -8.34 -7.32
C GLY A 28 -9.45 -8.79 -6.38
N VAL A 29 -9.15 -8.90 -5.08
CA VAL A 29 -10.14 -9.26 -4.05
C VAL A 29 -11.16 -8.13 -3.84
N TRP A 30 -10.70 -6.87 -3.84
CA TRP A 30 -11.55 -5.68 -3.73
C TRP A 30 -12.58 -5.60 -4.87
N LEU A 31 -12.18 -5.86 -6.11
CA LEU A 31 -13.06 -5.84 -7.29
C LEU A 31 -14.23 -6.85 -7.17
N VAL A 32 -13.98 -8.00 -6.57
CA VAL A 32 -15.01 -9.04 -6.35
C VAL A 32 -15.93 -8.69 -5.18
N LEU A 33 -15.43 -7.97 -4.17
CA LEU A 33 -16.18 -7.57 -2.99
C LEU A 33 -17.06 -6.32 -3.22
N MET A 34 -16.73 -5.48 -4.19
CA MET A 34 -17.45 -4.26 -4.58
C MET A 34 -18.98 -4.43 -4.73
N PRO A 35 -19.52 -5.45 -5.41
CA PRO A 35 -20.98 -5.65 -5.50
C PRO A 35 -21.62 -6.10 -4.17
N PHE A 36 -20.84 -6.70 -3.25
CA PHE A 36 -21.33 -7.15 -1.95
C PHE A 36 -21.28 -6.06 -0.88
N GLU A 37 -20.48 -5.02 -1.11
CA GLU A 37 -20.30 -3.89 -0.19
C GLU A 37 -21.61 -3.11 0.04
N GLY A 38 -22.46 -3.02 -0.98
CA GLY A 38 -23.78 -2.38 -0.87
C GLY A 38 -24.79 -3.15 -0.02
N CYS A 39 -24.54 -4.43 0.28
CA CYS A 39 -25.50 -5.31 0.96
C CYS A 39 -25.08 -5.66 2.41
N PHE A 40 -23.78 -5.73 2.70
CA PHE A 40 -23.25 -6.12 4.00
C PHE A 40 -22.32 -5.06 4.62
N ARG A 41 -22.72 -4.51 5.76
CA ARG A 41 -21.93 -3.49 6.49
C ARG A 41 -20.56 -3.99 6.96
N PHE A 42 -20.41 -5.29 7.16
CA PHE A 42 -19.12 -5.93 7.51
C PHE A 42 -18.14 -5.99 6.32
N VAL A 43 -18.66 -6.09 5.10
CA VAL A 43 -17.83 -6.09 3.88
C VAL A 43 -17.17 -4.73 3.73
N ARG A 44 -17.89 -3.65 4.00
CA ARG A 44 -17.37 -2.28 3.95
C ARG A 44 -16.12 -2.06 4.82
N ASP A 45 -16.07 -2.61 6.04
CA ASP A 45 -14.88 -2.53 6.91
C ASP A 45 -13.66 -3.24 6.29
N ILE A 46 -13.89 -4.39 5.66
CA ILE A 46 -12.84 -5.16 4.95
C ILE A 46 -12.38 -4.38 3.71
N THR A 47 -13.32 -3.77 2.98
CA THR A 47 -13.04 -2.98 1.78
C THR A 47 -12.23 -1.73 2.10
N ASP A 48 -12.55 -1.01 3.18
CA ASP A 48 -11.80 0.16 3.68
C ASP A 48 -10.36 -0.22 4.09
N PHE A 49 -10.20 -1.38 4.73
CA PHE A 49 -8.89 -1.91 5.09
C PHE A 49 -8.07 -2.34 3.86
N LEU A 50 -8.71 -2.99 2.89
CA LEU A 50 -8.08 -3.31 1.61
C LEU A 50 -7.66 -2.04 0.86
N GLU A 51 -8.48 -1.00 0.88
CA GLU A 51 -8.17 0.28 0.23
C GLU A 51 -6.96 0.98 0.85
N LYS A 52 -6.79 0.89 2.18
CA LYS A 52 -5.55 1.32 2.87
C LYS A 52 -4.32 0.52 2.42
N ILE A 53 -4.46 -0.80 2.22
CA ILE A 53 -3.35 -1.64 1.73
C ILE A 53 -3.03 -1.32 0.25
N ILE A 54 -4.04 -1.05 -0.57
CA ILE A 54 -3.87 -0.72 -2.00
C ILE A 54 -3.24 0.68 -2.18
N THR A 55 -3.48 1.61 -1.26
CA THR A 55 -2.89 2.97 -1.29
C THR A 55 -1.48 3.03 -0.70
N TRP A 56 -1.10 2.03 0.10
CA TRP A 56 0.22 1.89 0.72
C TRP A 56 1.44 2.03 -0.22
N PRO A 57 1.46 1.51 -1.47
CA PRO A 57 2.57 1.71 -2.39
C PRO A 57 2.80 3.19 -2.72
N ARG A 58 1.74 4.01 -2.70
CA ARG A 58 1.82 5.46 -2.96
C ARG A 58 2.51 6.19 -1.80
N ASP A 59 2.26 5.77 -0.56
CA ASP A 59 2.96 6.28 0.63
C ASP A 59 4.41 5.82 0.70
N CYS A 60 4.71 4.58 0.32
CA CYS A 60 6.07 4.10 0.11
C CYS A 60 6.80 4.95 -0.96
N GLY A 61 6.13 5.30 -2.06
CA GLY A 61 6.66 6.20 -3.10
C GLY A 61 6.98 7.60 -2.58
N ARG A 62 6.17 8.12 -1.66
CA ARG A 62 6.40 9.41 -0.99
C ARG A 62 7.61 9.35 -0.06
N ALA A 63 7.75 8.26 0.69
CA ALA A 63 8.90 8.01 1.58
C ALA A 63 10.24 7.89 0.81
N ILE A 64 10.21 7.41 -0.45
CA ILE A 64 11.38 7.43 -1.35
C ILE A 64 11.81 8.87 -1.64
N GLY A 65 10.87 9.76 -1.97
CA GLY A 65 11.14 11.17 -2.29
C GLY A 65 11.71 11.95 -1.11
N ASP A 66 11.20 11.67 0.10
CA ASP A 66 11.63 12.34 1.33
C ASP A 66 12.91 11.73 1.96
N CYS A 67 13.43 10.61 1.43
CA CYS A 67 14.56 9.88 2.00
C CYS A 67 14.41 9.61 3.52
N SER A 68 13.19 9.31 3.96
CA SER A 68 12.86 9.11 5.37
C SER A 68 13.25 7.70 5.85
N THR A 69 13.80 7.60 7.07
CA THR A 69 14.13 6.33 7.73
C THR A 69 12.93 5.66 8.41
N ARG A 70 11.74 6.27 8.36
CA ARG A 70 10.52 5.72 8.94
C ARG A 70 9.74 4.95 7.88
N CYS A 71 9.42 3.69 8.20
CA CYS A 71 8.53 2.86 7.40
C CYS A 71 7.11 3.43 7.48
N PRO A 72 6.48 3.90 6.39
CA PRO A 72 5.06 4.14 6.40
C PRO A 72 4.42 2.75 6.57
N THR A 73 3.79 2.48 7.70
CA THR A 73 2.97 1.27 7.88
C THR A 73 1.52 1.62 7.54
N PRO A 74 0.76 0.74 6.88
CA PRO A 74 -0.67 0.94 6.65
C PRO A 74 -1.51 0.62 7.91
N PHE A 75 -0.85 0.51 9.08
CA PHE A 75 -1.41 0.14 10.39
C PHE A 75 -1.19 1.27 11.38
#